data_AF-A0A951H9M6-F1
#
_entry.id   AF-A0A951H9M6-F1
#
_cell.length_a   1.000
_cell.length_b   1.000
_cell.length_c   1.000
_cell.angle_alpha   90.00
_cell.angle_beta   90.00
_cell.angle_gamma   90.00
#
_symmetry.space_group_name_H-M   'P 1'
#
loop_
_entity.id
_entity.type
_entity.pdbx_description
1 polymer ?
#
loop_
_entity_poly.entity_id
_entity_poly.type
_entity_poly.pdbx_seq_one_letter_code
_entity_poly.pdbx_strand_id
1 'polypeptide(L)'
;MALQLKDIYAHLSGQASAVTDEEACLFVQNLRVSYNAHVASLDYLAAVAHICHYKPHLLSKLFHYPANALICMGIATYEEAEASYIDYLLHDPKAATVIPLSPEARQYLEYELLHHKETINEILAQELRIVNLNL
;
A
#
# COMPACT_ATOMS: atom_id res chain seq x y z
N MET A 1 -5.12 -19.65 3.17
CA MET A 1 -6.38 -19.23 2.52
C MET A 1 -6.11 -17.86 1.90
N ALA A 2 -6.51 -17.61 0.66
CA ALA A 2 -6.23 -16.32 0.01
C ALA A 2 -7.23 -15.27 0.50
N LEU A 3 -6.74 -14.12 0.95
CA LEU A 3 -7.54 -13.02 1.53
C LEU A 3 -7.87 -11.96 0.49
N GLN A 4 -9.03 -11.31 0.60
CA GLN A 4 -9.35 -10.10 -0.16
C GLN A 4 -9.10 -8.85 0.70
N LEU A 5 -8.90 -7.69 0.07
CA LEU A 5 -8.73 -6.40 0.76
C LEU A 5 -9.83 -6.14 1.81
N LYS A 6 -11.09 -6.38 1.44
CA LYS A 6 -12.24 -6.22 2.33
C LYS A 6 -12.15 -7.07 3.61
N ASP A 7 -11.49 -8.23 3.54
CA ASP A 7 -11.35 -9.14 4.68
C ASP A 7 -10.34 -8.56 5.68
N ILE A 8 -9.24 -8.00 5.17
CA ILE A 8 -8.24 -7.25 5.95
C ILE A 8 -8.91 -6.07 6.65
N TYR A 9 -9.71 -5.30 5.91
CA TYR A 9 -10.41 -4.14 6.44
C TYR A 9 -11.39 -4.51 7.56
N ALA A 10 -12.17 -5.58 7.35
CA ALA A 10 -13.12 -6.07 8.34
C ALA A 10 -12.43 -6.54 9.64
N HIS A 11 -11.25 -7.16 9.55
CA HIS A 11 -10.52 -7.62 10.73
C HIS A 11 -9.94 -6.46 11.54
N LEU A 12 -9.44 -5.42 10.88
CA LEU A 12 -8.79 -4.30 11.57
C LEU A 12 -9.79 -3.26 12.09
N SER A 13 -10.88 -2.97 11.36
CA SER A 13 -11.83 -1.89 11.71
C SER A 13 -12.57 -2.10 13.04
N GLY A 14 -12.57 -3.31 13.61
CA GLY A 14 -13.24 -3.61 14.89
C GLY A 14 -12.34 -4.21 15.98
N GLN A 15 -11.14 -4.70 15.62
CA GLN A 15 -10.28 -5.47 16.53
C GLN A 15 -8.78 -5.21 16.31
N ALA A 16 -8.39 -4.06 15.76
CA ALA A 16 -6.98 -3.76 15.46
C ALA A 16 -6.00 -4.01 16.62
N SER A 17 -6.38 -3.72 17.87
CA SER A 17 -5.54 -3.97 19.04
C SER A 17 -5.37 -5.45 19.40
N ALA A 18 -6.30 -6.31 18.98
CA ALA A 18 -6.24 -7.76 19.19
C ALA A 18 -5.41 -8.48 18.11
N VAL A 19 -5.28 -7.87 16.94
CA VAL A 19 -4.44 -8.39 15.85
C VAL A 19 -2.97 -8.22 16.22
N THR A 20 -2.23 -9.32 16.21
CA THR A 20 -0.78 -9.31 16.45
C THR A 20 -0.03 -8.73 15.25
N ASP A 21 1.23 -8.35 15.45
CA ASP A 21 2.06 -7.84 14.37
C ASP A 21 2.33 -8.91 13.31
N GLU A 22 2.51 -10.16 13.75
CA GLU A 22 2.65 -11.33 12.88
C GLU A 22 1.39 -11.57 12.04
N GLU A 23 0.20 -11.49 12.64
CA GLU A 23 -1.07 -11.62 11.91
C GLU A 23 -1.26 -10.51 10.88
N ALA A 24 -0.93 -9.26 11.23
CA ALA A 24 -0.97 -8.14 10.30
C ALA A 24 -0.03 -8.37 9.10
N CYS A 25 1.17 -8.89 9.33
CA CYS A 25 2.09 -9.25 8.25
C CYS A 25 1.55 -10.40 7.39
N LEU A 26 0.93 -11.40 8.01
CA LEU A 26 0.32 -12.53 7.31
C LEU A 26 -0.85 -12.10 6.43
N PHE A 27 -1.59 -11.05 6.78
CA PHE A 27 -2.65 -10.51 5.93
C PHE A 27 -2.12 -10.02 4.59
N VAL A 28 -1.03 -9.26 4.60
CA VAL A 28 -0.39 -8.77 3.36
C VAL A 28 0.16 -9.95 2.56
N GLN A 29 0.87 -10.89 3.21
CA GLN A 29 1.45 -12.06 2.54
C GLN A 29 0.43 -12.96 1.83
N ASN A 30 -0.76 -13.09 2.42
CA ASN A 30 -1.83 -13.94 1.90
C ASN A 30 -2.85 -13.18 1.05
N LEU A 31 -2.59 -11.90 0.75
CA LEU A 31 -3.47 -11.09 -0.09
C LEU A 31 -3.55 -11.70 -1.49
N ARG A 32 -4.77 -11.97 -1.93
CA ARG A 32 -5.06 -12.40 -3.29
C ARG A 32 -5.00 -11.20 -4.21
N VAL A 33 -3.91 -11.07 -4.94
CA VAL A 33 -3.69 -9.97 -5.88
C VAL A 33 -4.07 -10.32 -7.32
N SER A 34 -4.26 -9.28 -8.13
CA SER A 34 -4.44 -9.39 -9.58
C SER A 34 -3.21 -9.97 -10.28
N TYR A 35 -3.39 -10.54 -11.48
CA TYR A 35 -2.27 -10.90 -12.37
C TYR A 35 -1.68 -9.66 -13.07
N ASN A 36 -2.40 -8.54 -13.09
CA ASN A 36 -1.88 -7.26 -13.56
C ASN A 36 -1.00 -6.67 -12.45
N ALA A 37 0.28 -6.50 -12.75
CA ALA A 37 1.30 -6.04 -11.80
C ALA A 37 0.97 -4.67 -11.17
N HIS A 38 0.43 -3.73 -11.96
CA HIS A 38 0.03 -2.42 -11.44
C HIS A 38 -1.16 -2.53 -10.49
N VAL A 39 -2.17 -3.33 -10.84
CA VAL A 39 -3.32 -3.56 -9.95
C VAL A 39 -2.88 -4.28 -8.67
N ALA A 40 -2.03 -5.30 -8.77
CA ALA A 40 -1.47 -6.01 -7.63
C ALA A 40 -0.66 -5.10 -6.69
N SER A 41 0.15 -4.22 -7.29
CA SER A 41 0.91 -3.19 -6.56
C SER A 41 -0.02 -2.25 -5.78
N LEU A 42 -1.09 -1.77 -6.42
CA LEU A 42 -2.10 -0.92 -5.77
C LEU A 42 -2.88 -1.67 -4.67
N ASP A 43 -3.18 -2.96 -4.87
CA ASP A 43 -3.80 -3.80 -3.85
C ASP A 43 -2.92 -3.89 -2.59
N TYR A 44 -1.63 -4.19 -2.77
CA TYR A 44 -0.70 -4.20 -1.66
C TYR A 44 -0.61 -2.83 -0.99
N LEU A 45 -0.53 -1.76 -1.76
CA LEU A 45 -0.40 -0.42 -1.22
C LEU A 45 -1.60 -0.03 -0.34
N ALA A 46 -2.81 -0.37 -0.79
CA ALA A 46 -4.04 -0.16 -0.02
C ALA A 46 -4.04 -0.98 1.29
N ALA A 47 -3.65 -2.26 1.23
CA ALA A 47 -3.56 -3.12 2.41
C ALA A 47 -2.53 -2.60 3.42
N VAL A 48 -1.33 -2.24 2.94
CA VAL A 48 -0.23 -1.72 3.76
C VAL A 48 -0.65 -0.43 4.43
N ALA A 49 -1.24 0.51 3.68
CA ALA A 49 -1.76 1.73 4.27
C ALA A 49 -2.81 1.42 5.34
N HIS A 50 -3.80 0.57 5.06
CA HIS A 50 -4.83 0.27 6.05
C HIS A 50 -4.27 -0.37 7.34
N ILE A 51 -3.28 -1.26 7.24
CA ILE A 51 -2.59 -1.83 8.40
C ILE A 51 -1.81 -0.76 9.16
N CYS A 52 -1.02 0.05 8.45
CA CYS A 52 -0.20 1.09 9.05
C CYS A 52 -1.02 2.21 9.69
N HIS A 53 -2.30 2.38 9.33
CA HIS A 53 -3.24 3.23 10.05
C HIS A 53 -3.31 2.89 11.54
N TYR A 54 -3.34 1.60 11.84
CA TYR A 54 -3.47 1.10 13.21
C TYR A 54 -2.14 0.67 13.82
N LYS A 55 -1.17 0.28 12.98
CA LYS A 55 0.16 -0.25 13.38
C LYS A 55 1.27 0.43 12.57
N PRO A 56 1.54 1.72 12.80
CA PRO A 56 2.46 2.52 11.97
C PRO A 56 3.90 1.95 11.96
N HIS A 57 4.35 1.39 13.08
CA HIS A 57 5.68 0.79 13.21
C HIS A 57 5.95 -0.39 12.26
N LEU A 58 4.92 -0.94 11.62
CA LEU A 58 5.06 -2.00 10.62
C LEU A 58 5.38 -1.47 9.21
N LEU A 59 5.34 -0.16 8.96
CA LEU A 59 5.53 0.40 7.62
C LEU A 59 6.81 -0.10 6.96
N SER A 60 7.97 0.02 7.60
CA SER A 60 9.26 -0.43 7.06
C SER A 60 9.30 -1.93 6.74
N LYS A 61 8.49 -2.75 7.43
CA LYS A 61 8.37 -4.18 7.19
C LYS A 61 7.40 -4.53 6.07
N LEU A 62 6.46 -3.65 5.73
CA LEU A 62 5.38 -3.95 4.80
C LEU A 62 5.53 -3.19 3.47
N PHE A 63 6.29 -2.10 3.46
CA PHE A 63 6.40 -1.19 2.31
C PHE A 63 7.00 -1.80 1.04
N HIS A 64 7.71 -2.91 1.16
CA HIS A 64 8.32 -3.60 0.03
C HIS A 64 7.32 -4.44 -0.79
N TYR A 65 6.16 -4.82 -0.23
CA TYR A 65 5.18 -5.66 -0.94
C TYR A 65 4.62 -5.00 -2.21
N PRO A 66 4.20 -3.72 -2.19
CA PRO A 66 3.84 -3.01 -3.40
C PRO A 66 4.94 -3.10 -4.47
N ALA A 67 6.19 -2.79 -4.10
CA ALA A 67 7.33 -2.80 -5.02
C ALA A 67 7.60 -4.16 -5.66
N ASN A 68 7.54 -5.22 -4.86
CA ASN A 68 7.76 -6.57 -5.36
C ASN A 68 6.80 -6.96 -6.49
N ALA A 69 5.54 -6.50 -6.46
CA ALA A 69 4.58 -6.80 -7.52
C ALA A 69 5.03 -6.25 -8.90
N LEU A 70 5.64 -5.06 -8.94
CA LEU A 70 6.15 -4.46 -10.18
C LEU A 70 7.48 -5.10 -10.61
N ILE A 71 8.37 -5.35 -9.65
CA ILE A 71 9.70 -5.92 -9.90
C ILE A 71 9.61 -7.35 -10.42
N CYS A 72 8.83 -8.21 -9.77
CA CYS A 72 8.70 -9.62 -10.15
C CYS A 72 8.12 -9.81 -11.56
N MET A 73 7.36 -8.82 -12.05
CA MET A 73 6.74 -8.84 -13.37
C MET A 73 7.58 -8.08 -14.42
N GLY A 74 8.77 -7.59 -14.05
CA GLY A 74 9.70 -6.92 -14.94
C GLY A 74 9.24 -5.53 -15.40
N ILE A 75 8.33 -4.89 -14.66
CA ILE A 75 7.82 -3.55 -14.99
C ILE A 75 8.77 -2.45 -14.51
N ALA A 76 9.45 -2.68 -13.38
CA ALA A 76 10.31 -1.68 -12.77
C ALA A 76 11.51 -2.29 -12.06
N THR A 77 12.57 -1.51 -11.95
CA THR A 77 13.65 -1.74 -10.99
C THR A 77 13.18 -1.41 -9.57
N TYR A 78 13.98 -1.82 -8.57
CA TYR A 78 13.68 -1.53 -7.17
C TYR A 78 13.60 -0.02 -6.90
N GLU A 79 14.56 0.73 -7.43
CA GLU A 79 14.68 2.19 -7.25
C GLU A 79 13.49 2.94 -7.86
N GLU A 80 13.07 2.56 -9.08
CA GLU A 80 11.90 3.14 -9.74
C GLU A 80 10.60 2.83 -8.98
N ALA A 81 10.46 1.61 -8.50
CA ALA A 81 9.28 1.18 -7.76
C ALA A 81 9.17 1.96 -6.45
N GLU A 82 10.24 2.01 -5.66
CA GLU A 82 10.29 2.74 -4.38
C GLU A 82 9.99 4.24 -4.58
N ALA A 83 10.67 4.89 -5.54
CA ALA A 83 10.42 6.29 -5.87
C ALA A 83 8.97 6.53 -6.30
N SER A 84 8.40 5.63 -7.12
CA SER A 84 7.01 5.75 -7.57
C SER A 84 6.00 5.58 -6.42
N TYR A 85 6.28 4.75 -5.40
CA TYR A 85 5.38 4.67 -4.24
C TYR A 85 5.50 5.89 -3.36
N ILE A 86 6.72 6.33 -3.07
CA ILE A 86 6.93 7.56 -2.31
C ILE A 86 6.21 8.71 -3.02
N ASP A 87 6.36 8.84 -4.34
CA ASP A 87 5.69 9.88 -5.12
C ASP A 87 4.16 9.73 -5.07
N TYR A 88 3.64 8.52 -5.27
CA TYR A 88 2.20 8.23 -5.21
C TYR A 88 1.58 8.51 -3.82
N LEU A 89 2.35 8.26 -2.76
CA LEU A 89 1.93 8.46 -1.38
C LEU A 89 2.00 9.94 -1.00
N LEU A 90 3.10 10.61 -1.33
CA LEU A 90 3.35 11.99 -0.92
C LEU A 90 2.67 13.03 -1.82
N HIS A 91 2.33 12.65 -3.04
CA HIS A 91 1.76 13.55 -4.04
C HIS A 91 0.43 13.00 -4.57
N ASP A 92 -0.27 13.78 -5.40
CA ASP A 92 -1.50 13.29 -6.01
C ASP A 92 -1.20 11.99 -6.79
N PRO A 93 -2.04 10.95 -6.76
CA PRO A 93 -1.94 9.81 -7.67
C PRO A 93 -1.85 10.20 -9.16
N LYS A 94 -2.22 11.44 -9.50
CA LYS A 94 -2.10 12.07 -10.82
C LYS A 94 -0.79 12.85 -11.02
N ALA A 95 0.01 13.06 -9.98
CA ALA A 95 1.38 13.53 -10.09
C ALA A 95 2.18 12.51 -10.90
N ALA A 96 3.16 12.98 -11.64
CA ALA A 96 3.84 12.21 -12.68
C ALA A 96 4.61 11.02 -12.07
N THR A 97 3.94 9.87 -11.95
CA THR A 97 4.58 8.65 -11.50
C THR A 97 5.71 8.26 -12.45
N VAL A 98 6.86 7.88 -11.91
CA VAL A 98 8.00 7.35 -12.68
C VAL A 98 7.57 6.14 -13.51
N ILE A 99 6.59 5.37 -13.01
CA ILE A 99 6.00 4.21 -13.68
C ILE A 99 4.57 4.56 -14.14
N PRO A 100 4.30 4.62 -15.46
CA PRO A 100 2.97 4.93 -15.95
C PRO A 100 1.98 3.77 -15.69
N LEU A 101 0.90 4.05 -14.97
CA LEU A 101 -0.15 3.07 -14.69
C LEU A 101 -0.84 2.57 -15.97
N SER A 102 -1.13 1.26 -16.02
CA SER A 102 -1.97 0.68 -17.08
C SER A 102 -3.40 1.23 -17.03
N PRO A 103 -4.16 1.19 -18.13
CA PRO A 103 -5.55 1.65 -18.15
C PRO A 103 -6.42 1.00 -17.08
N GLU A 104 -6.23 -0.30 -16.84
CA GLU A 104 -6.96 -1.04 -15.81
C GLU A 104 -6.60 -0.55 -14.41
N ALA A 105 -5.32 -0.29 -14.15
CA ALA A 105 -4.85 0.24 -12.87
C ALA A 105 -5.33 1.68 -12.63
N ARG A 106 -5.46 2.50 -13.68
CA ARG A 106 -6.05 3.85 -13.59
C ARG A 106 -7.53 3.78 -13.23
N GLN A 107 -8.29 2.90 -13.89
CA GLN A 107 -9.69 2.69 -13.52
C GLN A 107 -9.80 2.17 -12.09
N TYR A 108 -8.98 1.18 -11.72
CA TYR A 108 -8.94 0.63 -10.36
C TYR A 108 -8.66 1.73 -9.31
N LEU A 109 -7.65 2.57 -9.56
CA LEU A 109 -7.32 3.73 -8.75
C LEU A 109 -8.52 4.68 -8.57
N GLU A 110 -9.25 4.96 -9.65
CA GLU A 110 -10.42 5.84 -9.65
C GLU A 110 -11.62 5.25 -8.88
N TYR A 111 -11.77 3.92 -8.86
CA TYR A 111 -12.91 3.26 -8.21
C TYR A 111 -12.64 2.85 -6.75
N GLU A 112 -11.46 2.32 -6.44
CA GLU A 112 -11.16 1.68 -5.14
C GLU A 112 -10.35 2.56 -4.19
N LEU A 113 -9.36 3.31 -4.70
CA LEU A 113 -8.41 4.05 -3.85
C LEU A 113 -8.86 5.48 -3.50
N LEU A 114 -9.78 6.07 -4.26
CA LEU A 114 -10.37 7.38 -3.93
C LEU A 114 -11.10 7.39 -2.58
N HIS A 115 -11.65 6.24 -2.16
CA HIS A 115 -12.31 6.08 -0.85
C HIS A 115 -11.33 5.96 0.33
N HIS A 116 -10.06 5.67 0.07
CA HIS A 116 -9.01 5.49 1.09
C HIS A 116 -7.93 6.58 1.04
N LYS A 117 -8.05 7.54 0.12
CA LYS A 117 -7.07 8.61 -0.12
C LYS A 117 -6.80 9.45 1.14
N GLU A 118 -7.83 9.81 1.90
CA GLU A 118 -7.66 10.56 3.16
C GLU A 118 -6.91 9.74 4.21
N THR A 119 -7.24 8.46 4.38
CA THR A 119 -6.57 7.56 5.31
C THR A 119 -5.10 7.32 4.94
N ILE A 120 -4.81 7.12 3.65
CA ILE A 120 -3.44 6.99 3.13
C ILE A 120 -2.64 8.27 3.45
N ASN A 121 -3.22 9.44 3.18
CA ASN A 121 -2.58 10.74 3.45
C ASN A 121 -2.34 11.00 4.94
N GLU A 122 -3.26 10.60 5.82
CA GLU A 122 -3.13 10.78 7.28
C GLU A 122 -1.95 9.98 7.87
N ILE A 123 -1.73 8.76 7.37
CA ILE A 123 -0.64 7.88 7.85
C ILE A 123 0.71 8.43 7.43
N LEU A 124 0.80 8.92 6.19
CA LEU A 124 2.02 9.49 5.65
C LEU A 124 2.39 10.79 6.34
N ALA A 125 1.40 11.61 6.72
CA ALA A 125 1.64 12.80 7.52
C ALA A 125 2.17 12.47 8.92
N GLN A 126 1.82 11.31 9.49
CA GLN A 126 2.36 10.84 10.77
C GLN A 126 3.80 10.33 10.62
N GLU A 127 4.09 9.56 9.58
CA GLU A 127 5.42 9.01 9.32
C GLU A 127 6.43 10.09 8.88
N LEU A 128 6.04 11.03 8.01
CA LEU A 128 6.88 12.19 7.67
C LEU A 128 7.17 13.08 8.88
N ARG A 129 6.24 13.19 9.83
CA ARG A 129 6.51 13.88 11.10
C ARG A 129 7.54 13.11 11.93
N ILE A 130 7.45 11.78 11.98
CA ILE A 130 8.43 10.94 12.69
C ILE A 130 9.82 11.05 12.04
N VAL A 131 9.92 11.09 10.71
CA VAL A 131 11.19 11.30 9.99
C VAL A 131 11.75 12.72 10.22
N ASN A 132 10.91 13.76 10.18
CA ASN A 132 11.33 15.15 10.41
C ASN A 132 11.61 15.49 11.88
N LEU A 133 11.12 14.70 12.84
CA LEU A 133 11.43 14.86 14.28
C LEU A 133 12.70 14.12 14.71
N ASN A 134 13.21 13.21 13.87
CA ASN A 134 14.45 12.45 14.10
C ASN A 134 15.65 12.98 13.28
N LEU A 135 15.50 14.14 12.64
CA LEU A 135 16.55 14.93 11.98
C LEU A 135 16.78 16.24 12.75
#